data_AF-A0A7S1QMS0-F1
#
_entry.id   AF-A0A7S1QMS0-F1
#
_cell.length_a   1.000
_cell.length_b   1.000
_cell.length_c   1.000
_cell.angle_alpha   90.00
_cell.angle_beta   90.00
_cell.angle_gamma   90.00
#
_symmetry.space_group_name_H-M   'P 1'
#
loop_
_entity.id
_entity.type
_entity.pdbx_description
1 polymer ?
#
loop_
_entity_poly.entity_id
_entity_poly.type
_entity_poly.pdbx_seq_one_letter_code
_entity_poly.pdbx_strand_id
1 'polypeptide(L)'
;SRVQAQHHCLAAADTEAGRAIPSSCPPHSRMVGRSWSALLAALGVAQCAGLRHGADPKSGEYGLACMKFDKGNMQERVTAIVSTSARAEDASGQGLEVLKQTVRSIRDVLGLRRAQIVVAWDALPDGENRTRLGTEELPESTAAFYAGKLRDFEEWNRKELQSQVTIFQNTEWTHQTEMLHRVVEFLVERKKMTPLVYLAQDDSPVFGDIDVPLILEKLACDPTVDYVRFLWANDCTEGFAPNWNEPCERHEATDRLHSVSRMSDRPHFATAHFYLDQIFRRAPRSYRGAPERKCPGIQRGWLYGERHHMLHERNALENSYNELPGKHRE
;
A
#
# COMPACT_ATOMS: atom_id res chain seq x y z
N SER A 1 -17.77 -52.30 -14.17
CA SER A 1 -17.21 -52.97 -15.39
C SER A 1 -16.47 -51.91 -16.19
N ARG A 2 -15.20 -52.09 -16.62
CA ARG A 2 -14.74 -52.87 -17.80
C ARG A 2 -15.56 -52.53 -19.06
N VAL A 3 -15.01 -52.18 -20.24
CA VAL A 3 -13.64 -52.12 -20.84
C VAL A 3 -13.76 -51.29 -22.16
N GLN A 4 -12.83 -50.58 -22.83
CA GLN A 4 -11.40 -50.15 -22.78
C GLN A 4 -11.32 -48.71 -23.42
N ALA A 5 -10.28 -47.86 -23.45
CA ALA A 5 -8.80 -47.91 -23.57
C ALA A 5 -8.22 -47.86 -25.02
N GLN A 6 -6.98 -47.37 -25.15
CA GLN A 6 -6.16 -47.07 -26.37
C GLN A 6 -6.48 -45.71 -27.05
N HIS A 7 -5.57 -44.76 -27.29
CA HIS A 7 -4.16 -44.71 -27.78
C HIS A 7 -4.02 -44.60 -29.32
N HIS A 8 -3.38 -43.52 -29.79
CA HIS A 8 -2.22 -43.57 -30.70
C HIS A 8 -1.44 -42.23 -30.66
N CYS A 9 -0.25 -42.19 -31.26
CA CYS A 9 0.74 -41.11 -31.09
C CYS A 9 1.36 -40.65 -32.42
N LEU A 10 1.92 -39.43 -32.40
CA LEU A 10 3.00 -38.90 -33.27
C LEU A 10 2.78 -38.83 -34.79
N ALA A 11 2.89 -37.61 -35.33
CA ALA A 11 3.88 -37.27 -36.35
C ALA A 11 4.08 -35.74 -36.40
N ALA A 12 5.23 -35.29 -36.89
CA ALA A 12 5.51 -33.89 -37.23
C ALA A 12 6.11 -33.82 -38.64
N ALA A 13 5.88 -32.71 -39.35
CA ALA A 13 6.56 -32.39 -40.61
C ALA A 13 6.52 -30.88 -40.87
N ASP A 14 7.68 -30.27 -41.10
CA ASP A 14 7.81 -28.91 -41.63
C ASP A 14 7.62 -28.89 -43.17
N THR A 15 7.26 -27.74 -43.73
CA THR A 15 7.82 -27.29 -45.02
C THR A 15 7.63 -25.78 -45.23
N GLU A 16 8.60 -25.15 -45.90
CA GLU A 16 8.71 -23.68 -46.03
C GLU A 16 8.14 -23.11 -47.36
N ALA A 17 8.26 -21.78 -47.48
CA ALA A 17 8.20 -20.91 -48.67
C ALA A 17 6.80 -20.49 -49.19
N GLY A 18 6.51 -19.21 -49.48
CA GLY A 18 7.25 -17.95 -49.22
C GLY A 18 7.38 -17.01 -50.44
N ARG A 19 7.20 -15.68 -50.24
CA ARG A 19 7.62 -14.56 -51.15
C ARG A 19 7.32 -13.16 -50.54
N ALA A 20 7.99 -12.13 -51.08
CA ALA A 20 7.76 -10.68 -50.86
C ALA A 20 7.95 -9.94 -52.21
N ILE A 21 8.16 -8.63 -52.44
CA ILE A 21 8.59 -7.39 -51.72
C ILE A 21 8.16 -6.18 -52.64
N PRO A 22 8.52 -4.87 -52.48
CA PRO A 22 9.14 -4.07 -51.39
C PRO A 22 8.44 -2.69 -51.09
N SER A 23 9.06 -1.88 -50.21
CA SER A 23 9.04 -0.38 -50.19
C SER A 23 7.76 0.35 -49.69
N SER A 24 7.78 1.62 -49.25
CA SER A 24 8.83 2.67 -49.24
C SER A 24 8.73 3.67 -48.04
N CYS A 25 9.64 4.64 -47.97
CA CYS A 25 9.72 5.83 -47.07
C CYS A 25 10.49 6.95 -47.85
N PRO A 26 10.70 8.22 -47.37
CA PRO A 26 10.34 8.94 -46.12
C PRO A 26 9.60 10.29 -46.47
N PRO A 27 9.80 11.53 -45.90
CA PRO A 27 10.38 12.02 -44.62
C PRO A 27 9.62 13.16 -43.85
N HIS A 28 10.14 13.55 -42.67
CA HIS A 28 9.95 14.85 -41.93
C HIS A 28 8.61 15.08 -41.17
N SER A 29 8.50 15.83 -40.05
CA SER A 29 9.50 16.60 -39.24
C SER A 29 9.17 16.74 -37.72
N ARG A 30 10.26 16.81 -36.91
CA ARG A 30 10.48 17.35 -35.54
C ARG A 30 9.32 17.87 -34.65
N MET A 31 9.23 17.27 -33.44
CA MET A 31 9.40 17.90 -32.10
C MET A 31 10.04 16.80 -31.18
N VAL A 32 11.16 16.93 -30.46
CA VAL A 32 11.52 17.78 -29.29
C VAL A 32 10.42 17.77 -28.22
N GLY A 33 10.58 17.29 -26.98
CA GLY A 33 11.67 16.70 -26.18
C GLY A 33 11.17 16.72 -24.71
N ARG A 34 11.50 15.81 -23.79
CA ARG A 34 12.79 15.24 -23.39
C ARG A 34 12.60 13.80 -22.85
N SER A 35 13.60 12.94 -22.98
CA SER A 35 13.61 11.62 -22.30
C SER A 35 14.26 11.68 -20.92
N TRP A 36 13.65 11.02 -19.93
CA TRP A 36 14.21 10.83 -18.58
C TRP A 36 15.56 10.09 -18.58
N SER A 37 15.85 9.27 -19.61
CA SER A 37 17.11 8.54 -19.75
C SER A 37 18.35 9.47 -19.73
N ALA A 38 18.21 10.73 -20.15
CA ALA A 38 19.31 11.69 -20.20
C ALA A 38 19.81 12.14 -18.81
N LEU A 39 18.99 12.04 -17.76
CA LEU A 39 19.40 12.40 -16.39
C LEU A 39 20.19 11.26 -15.72
N LEU A 40 19.95 10.01 -16.12
CA LEU A 40 20.60 8.82 -15.57
C LEU A 40 21.91 8.46 -16.29
N ALA A 41 22.10 8.90 -17.54
CA ALA A 41 23.29 8.61 -18.33
C ALA A 41 24.58 9.33 -17.83
N ALA A 42 24.45 10.33 -16.95
CA ALA A 42 25.57 11.15 -16.46
C ALA A 42 26.44 10.48 -15.38
N LEU A 43 26.11 9.27 -14.93
CA LEU A 43 26.73 8.63 -13.74
C LEU A 43 27.47 7.31 -14.00
N GLY A 44 27.81 7.00 -15.26
CA GLY A 44 28.85 6.03 -15.63
C GLY A 44 28.57 4.56 -15.31
N VAL A 45 28.08 3.81 -16.30
CA VAL A 45 27.89 2.34 -16.19
C VAL A 45 29.23 1.61 -16.24
N ALA A 46 29.43 0.65 -15.34
CA ALA A 46 30.43 -0.40 -15.46
C ALA A 46 29.77 -1.77 -15.21
N GLN A 47 30.17 -2.79 -15.98
CA GLN A 47 29.72 -4.17 -15.80
C GLN A 47 30.74 -4.96 -14.98
N CYS A 48 30.28 -5.75 -14.00
CA CYS A 48 30.69 -7.16 -13.83
C CYS A 48 29.86 -7.88 -12.75
N ALA A 49 30.01 -9.20 -12.68
CA ALA A 49 29.27 -10.08 -11.77
C ALA A 49 30.04 -10.34 -10.45
N GLY A 50 29.33 -10.73 -9.38
CA GLY A 50 29.95 -11.40 -8.23
C GLY A 50 29.42 -11.03 -6.84
N LEU A 51 28.50 -11.85 -6.33
CA LEU A 51 28.32 -12.25 -4.91
C LEU A 51 28.71 -11.28 -3.75
N ARG A 52 27.66 -10.84 -3.03
CA ARG A 52 27.52 -10.71 -1.55
C ARG A 52 28.35 -9.66 -0.78
N HIS A 53 27.64 -9.01 0.16
CA HIS A 53 28.12 -8.29 1.35
C HIS A 53 29.17 -7.17 1.16
N GLY A 54 28.70 -6.03 0.64
CA GLY A 54 29.29 -4.71 0.88
C GLY A 54 28.22 -3.65 0.66
N ALA A 55 28.06 -2.71 1.59
CA ALA A 55 27.17 -1.57 1.38
C ALA A 55 27.91 -0.51 0.53
N ASP A 56 27.48 -0.30 -0.71
CA ASP A 56 28.03 0.75 -1.57
C ASP A 56 27.44 2.12 -1.18
N PRO A 57 28.24 3.10 -0.71
CA PRO A 57 27.74 4.40 -0.24
C PRO A 57 27.23 5.35 -1.35
N LYS A 58 26.76 4.82 -2.48
CA LYS A 58 26.41 5.59 -3.69
C LYS A 58 24.97 5.44 -4.17
N SER A 59 24.16 4.64 -3.50
CA SER A 59 22.69 4.86 -3.49
C SER A 59 22.35 6.01 -2.55
N GLY A 60 21.45 6.92 -2.95
CA GLY A 60 21.02 8.03 -2.10
C GLY A 60 20.52 7.57 -0.73
N GLU A 61 20.95 8.26 0.33
CA GLU A 61 20.92 7.74 1.71
C GLU A 61 19.52 7.63 2.33
N TYR A 62 18.82 6.54 2.01
CA TYR A 62 17.76 5.95 2.86
C TYR A 62 18.27 4.76 3.69
N GLY A 63 19.59 4.58 3.75
CA GLY A 63 20.22 3.59 4.62
C GLY A 63 19.98 3.94 6.09
N LEU A 64 19.01 3.27 6.71
CA LEU A 64 18.78 3.28 8.15
C LEU A 64 19.92 2.54 8.85
N ALA A 65 21.07 3.21 8.97
CA ALA A 65 22.28 2.68 9.57
C ALA A 65 22.13 2.58 11.10
N CYS A 66 21.34 1.59 11.56
CA CYS A 66 21.03 1.24 12.95
C CYS A 66 21.01 2.48 13.86
N MET A 67 20.11 3.42 13.55
CA MET A 67 20.10 4.72 14.22
C MET A 67 19.96 4.51 15.73
N LYS A 68 20.89 5.08 16.52
CA LYS A 68 20.95 4.93 17.98
C LYS A 68 19.54 5.06 18.57
N PHE A 69 19.03 3.95 19.11
CA PHE A 69 17.59 3.74 19.24
C PHE A 69 16.99 4.48 20.44
N ASP A 70 16.91 5.81 20.31
CA ASP A 70 16.21 6.68 21.25
C ASP A 70 14.69 6.45 21.11
N LYS A 71 14.18 5.59 21.99
CA LYS A 71 12.75 5.24 22.08
C LYS A 71 11.85 6.47 22.28
N GLY A 72 12.40 7.60 22.76
CA GLY A 72 11.66 8.85 22.92
C GLY A 72 11.42 9.64 21.63
N ASN A 73 12.14 9.35 20.53
CA ASN A 73 12.13 10.17 19.31
C ASN A 73 11.66 9.39 18.05
N MET A 74 11.64 8.04 18.08
CA MET A 74 11.24 7.24 16.91
C MET A 74 9.81 7.52 16.41
N GLN A 75 8.90 8.00 17.26
CA GLN A 75 7.54 8.39 16.87
C GLN A 75 7.48 9.61 15.92
N GLU A 76 8.46 10.52 16.01
CA GLU A 76 8.57 11.69 15.11
C GLU A 76 9.11 11.30 13.72
N ARG A 77 9.60 10.06 13.58
CA ARG A 77 10.10 9.47 12.32
C ARG A 77 9.03 8.65 11.58
N VAL A 78 7.78 8.71 12.04
CA VAL A 78 6.61 8.08 11.41
C VAL A 78 5.72 9.13 10.76
N THR A 79 5.33 8.89 9.51
CA THR A 79 4.23 9.58 8.85
C THR A 79 3.08 8.59 8.72
N ALA A 80 1.99 8.84 9.44
CA ALA A 80 0.76 8.09 9.31
C ALA A 80 -0.07 8.65 8.14
N ILE A 81 -0.54 7.77 7.26
CA ILE A 81 -1.41 8.10 6.13
C ILE A 81 -2.69 7.26 6.28
N VAL A 82 -3.84 7.93 6.29
CA VAL A 82 -5.16 7.28 6.32
C VAL A 82 -5.87 7.57 5.00
N SER A 83 -6.08 6.54 4.17
CA SER A 83 -6.85 6.68 2.94
C SER A 83 -8.35 6.56 3.23
N THR A 84 -9.13 7.57 2.82
CA THR A 84 -10.59 7.55 2.90
C THR A 84 -11.20 7.50 1.49
N SER A 85 -12.39 6.91 1.41
CA SER A 85 -13.22 6.75 0.22
C SER A 85 -14.69 7.02 0.55
N ALA A 86 -15.48 7.30 -0.48
CA ALA A 86 -16.94 7.42 -0.36
C ALA A 86 -17.61 6.06 -0.08
N ARG A 87 -18.56 6.03 0.86
CA ARG A 87 -19.27 4.82 1.29
C ARG A 87 -20.76 5.08 1.53
N ALA A 88 -21.56 4.03 1.62
CA ALA A 88 -22.98 4.17 1.97
C ALA A 88 -23.16 4.67 3.42
N GLU A 89 -22.28 4.23 4.32
CA GLU A 89 -22.23 4.58 5.75
C GLU A 89 -21.79 6.02 6.03
N ASP A 90 -21.40 6.77 5.00
CA ASP A 90 -21.21 8.22 5.10
C ASP A 90 -22.58 8.93 5.26
N ALA A 91 -23.66 8.35 4.73
CA ALA A 91 -25.03 8.88 4.82
C ALA A 91 -25.60 8.91 6.24
N SER A 92 -25.16 7.99 7.11
CA SER A 92 -25.56 7.91 8.52
C SER A 92 -24.59 8.65 9.45
N GLY A 93 -23.50 9.22 8.92
CA GLY A 93 -22.39 9.76 9.70
C GLY A 93 -21.50 8.69 10.35
N GLN A 94 -21.80 7.40 10.20
CA GLN A 94 -20.99 6.31 10.77
C GLN A 94 -19.57 6.30 10.19
N GLY A 95 -19.41 6.55 8.89
CA GLY A 95 -18.09 6.69 8.26
C GLY A 95 -17.23 7.80 8.88
N LEU A 96 -17.85 8.90 9.34
CA LEU A 96 -17.14 9.99 10.04
C LEU A 96 -16.65 9.54 11.43
N GLU A 97 -17.52 8.88 12.22
CA GLU A 97 -17.14 8.45 13.57
C GLU A 97 -16.10 7.32 13.56
N VAL A 98 -16.12 6.44 12.56
CA VAL A 98 -15.07 5.44 12.39
C VAL A 98 -13.75 6.09 11.95
N LEU A 99 -13.75 7.05 11.02
CA LEU A 99 -12.54 7.82 10.67
C LEU A 99 -11.94 8.54 11.90
N LYS A 100 -12.78 9.12 12.77
CA LYS A 100 -12.34 9.71 14.05
C LYS A 100 -11.73 8.66 14.99
N GLN A 101 -12.28 7.45 15.07
CA GLN A 101 -11.73 6.34 15.84
C GLN A 101 -10.38 5.87 15.28
N THR A 102 -10.25 5.75 13.96
CA THR A 102 -8.98 5.41 13.28
C THR A 102 -7.89 6.44 13.61
N VAL A 103 -8.17 7.74 13.47
CA VAL A 103 -7.22 8.82 13.82
C VAL A 103 -6.86 8.83 15.31
N ARG A 104 -7.82 8.57 16.20
CA ARG A 104 -7.55 8.40 17.66
C ARG A 104 -6.67 7.18 17.93
N SER A 105 -6.92 6.03 17.31
CA SER A 105 -6.10 4.82 17.51
C SER A 105 -4.62 5.03 17.15
N ILE A 106 -4.34 5.84 16.12
CA ILE A 106 -2.98 6.24 15.74
C ILE A 106 -2.31 7.06 16.86
N ARG A 107 -3.02 8.03 17.46
CA ARG A 107 -2.49 8.89 18.53
C ARG A 107 -2.35 8.16 19.86
N ASP A 108 -3.33 7.32 20.23
CA ASP A 108 -3.51 6.83 21.59
C ASP A 108 -3.15 5.37 21.78
N VAL A 109 -3.52 4.48 20.85
CA VAL A 109 -3.22 3.03 20.92
C VAL A 109 -1.81 2.74 20.39
N LEU A 110 -1.50 3.24 19.18
CA LEU A 110 -0.14 3.17 18.64
C LEU A 110 0.81 4.20 19.29
N GLY A 111 0.27 5.06 20.17
CA GLY A 111 1.03 6.05 20.92
C GLY A 111 1.74 7.10 20.05
N LEU A 112 1.45 7.21 18.74
CA LEU A 112 2.15 8.06 17.77
C LEU A 112 1.74 9.54 17.92
N ARG A 113 1.86 10.09 19.14
CA ARG A 113 1.37 11.42 19.52
C ARG A 113 2.04 12.56 18.78
N ARG A 114 3.28 12.36 18.31
CA ARG A 114 4.07 13.36 17.57
C ARG A 114 4.25 13.07 16.08
N ALA A 115 3.77 11.92 15.58
CA ALA A 115 3.84 11.60 14.15
C ALA A 115 3.10 12.64 13.30
N GLN A 116 3.53 12.85 12.06
CA GLN A 116 2.67 13.55 11.10
C GLN A 116 1.51 12.62 10.72
N ILE A 117 0.27 13.09 10.80
CA ILE A 117 -0.90 12.37 10.26
C ILE A 117 -1.38 13.10 9.01
N VAL A 118 -1.59 12.35 7.92
CA VAL A 118 -2.23 12.79 6.69
C VAL A 118 -3.51 11.98 6.48
N VAL A 119 -4.65 12.64 6.28
CA VAL A 119 -5.88 11.97 5.83
C VAL A 119 -6.12 12.34 4.37
N ALA A 120 -6.26 11.32 3.53
CA ALA A 120 -6.15 11.40 2.08
C ALA A 120 -7.47 11.04 1.38
N TRP A 121 -8.07 12.00 0.69
CA TRP A 121 -9.43 11.96 0.14
C TRP A 121 -9.42 11.77 -1.38
N ASP A 122 -9.84 10.58 -1.81
CA ASP A 122 -9.73 10.06 -3.18
C ASP A 122 -10.36 10.92 -4.29
N ALA A 123 -11.46 11.64 -4.00
CA ALA A 123 -11.72 13.02 -4.45
C ALA A 123 -13.01 13.59 -3.82
N LEU A 124 -13.28 14.88 -4.05
CA LEU A 124 -14.65 15.40 -3.98
C LEU A 124 -15.36 15.24 -5.35
N PRO A 125 -16.70 15.32 -5.38
CA PRO A 125 -17.46 15.31 -6.62
C PRO A 125 -17.51 16.69 -7.30
N ASP A 126 -16.36 17.17 -7.78
CA ASP A 126 -16.28 18.25 -8.77
C ASP A 126 -17.15 17.86 -9.99
N GLY A 127 -18.29 18.52 -10.17
CA GLY A 127 -19.43 18.01 -10.96
C GLY A 127 -19.18 17.75 -12.46
N GLU A 128 -18.03 18.14 -13.00
CA GLU A 128 -17.67 18.01 -14.42
C GLU A 128 -16.83 16.75 -14.75
N ASN A 129 -16.27 16.04 -13.76
CA ASN A 129 -15.38 14.89 -13.98
C ASN A 129 -15.89 13.55 -13.39
N ARG A 130 -17.21 13.35 -13.30
CA ARG A 130 -17.81 12.06 -12.86
C ARG A 130 -17.38 10.86 -13.71
N THR A 131 -17.06 11.08 -14.99
CA THR A 131 -16.78 10.03 -15.98
C THR A 131 -15.32 10.02 -16.45
N ARG A 132 -14.38 9.53 -15.62
CA ARG A 132 -13.00 9.28 -16.11
C ARG A 132 -12.22 8.05 -15.65
N LEU A 133 -12.69 7.28 -14.66
CA LEU A 133 -12.04 6.01 -14.26
C LEU A 133 -12.97 4.79 -14.32
N GLY A 134 -13.93 4.73 -15.26
CA GLY A 134 -14.61 3.48 -15.61
C GLY A 134 -15.21 2.75 -14.40
N THR A 135 -16.02 3.47 -13.64
CA THR A 135 -16.98 2.96 -12.65
C THR A 135 -18.37 3.44 -13.11
N GLU A 136 -19.41 2.82 -12.56
CA GLU A 136 -20.72 3.46 -12.55
C GLU A 136 -20.60 4.81 -11.82
N GLU A 137 -21.43 5.80 -12.19
CA GLU A 137 -21.41 7.08 -11.48
C GLU A 137 -21.85 6.84 -10.02
N LEU A 138 -21.01 7.25 -9.06
CA LEU A 138 -21.40 7.24 -7.65
C LEU A 138 -22.70 8.05 -7.48
N PRO A 139 -23.73 7.49 -6.82
CA PRO A 139 -24.98 8.21 -6.63
C PRO A 139 -24.75 9.60 -6.04
N GLU A 140 -25.43 10.61 -6.58
CA GLU A 140 -25.23 12.01 -6.21
C GLU A 140 -25.43 12.26 -4.70
N SER A 141 -26.28 11.45 -4.06
CA SER A 141 -26.43 11.37 -2.61
C SER A 141 -25.15 10.90 -1.92
N THR A 142 -24.57 9.75 -2.29
CA THR A 142 -23.29 9.23 -1.77
C THR A 142 -22.17 10.25 -1.95
N ALA A 143 -22.10 10.88 -3.12
CA ALA A 143 -21.15 11.95 -3.42
C ALA A 143 -21.29 13.16 -2.48
N ALA A 144 -22.53 13.61 -2.23
CA ALA A 144 -22.82 14.71 -1.30
C ALA A 144 -22.56 14.34 0.18
N PHE A 145 -22.86 13.09 0.58
CA PHE A 145 -22.56 12.60 1.93
C PHE A 145 -21.04 12.53 2.17
N TYR A 146 -20.26 12.12 1.18
CA TYR A 146 -18.80 12.07 1.28
C TYR A 146 -18.17 13.47 1.41
N ALA A 147 -18.67 14.45 0.65
CA ALA A 147 -18.31 15.86 0.83
C ALA A 147 -18.72 16.40 2.21
N GLY A 148 -19.83 15.90 2.78
CA GLY A 148 -20.21 16.12 4.17
C GLY A 148 -19.17 15.56 5.15
N LYS A 149 -18.77 14.28 4.98
CA LYS A 149 -17.74 13.62 5.80
C LYS A 149 -16.44 14.43 5.84
N LEU A 150 -16.01 15.01 4.71
CA LEU A 150 -14.83 15.90 4.67
C LEU A 150 -15.03 17.15 5.52
N ARG A 151 -16.04 17.96 5.23
CA ARG A 151 -16.31 19.23 5.93
C ARG A 151 -16.44 19.04 7.45
N ASP A 152 -17.12 17.98 7.85
CA ASP A 152 -17.38 17.70 9.26
C ASP A 152 -16.14 17.09 9.96
N PHE A 153 -15.23 16.45 9.19
CA PHE A 153 -13.89 16.07 9.64
C PHE A 153 -12.94 17.28 9.73
N GLU A 154 -12.99 18.23 8.79
CA GLU A 154 -12.23 19.48 8.84
C GLU A 154 -12.58 20.30 10.10
N GLU A 155 -13.89 20.42 10.39
CA GLU A 155 -14.34 21.09 11.61
C GLU A 155 -13.87 20.35 12.87
N TRP A 156 -13.94 19.02 12.90
CA TRP A 156 -13.44 18.23 14.03
C TRP A 156 -11.93 18.36 14.22
N ASN A 157 -11.15 18.29 13.14
CA ASN A 157 -9.69 18.49 13.15
C ASN A 157 -9.34 19.89 13.70
N ARG A 158 -10.06 20.92 13.27
CA ARG A 158 -9.90 22.31 13.74
C ARG A 158 -10.24 22.48 15.22
N LYS A 159 -11.35 21.91 15.70
CA LYS A 159 -11.84 22.07 17.08
C LYS A 159 -11.09 21.19 18.08
N GLU A 160 -11.05 19.89 17.83
CA GLU A 160 -10.59 18.89 18.80
C GLU A 160 -9.10 18.55 18.65
N LEU A 161 -8.58 18.54 17.41
CA LEU A 161 -7.18 18.21 17.13
C LEU A 161 -6.31 19.44 16.86
N GLN A 162 -6.83 20.67 16.99
CA GLN A 162 -6.10 21.92 16.77
C GLN A 162 -5.34 21.97 15.43
N SER A 163 -5.93 21.39 14.38
CA SER A 163 -5.35 21.24 13.03
C SER A 163 -4.04 20.42 12.96
N GLN A 164 -3.80 19.50 13.91
CA GLN A 164 -2.63 18.61 13.91
C GLN A 164 -2.67 17.51 12.83
N VAL A 165 -3.80 17.32 12.14
CA VAL A 165 -3.91 16.42 10.98
C VAL A 165 -3.81 17.23 9.70
N THR A 166 -2.92 16.84 8.79
CA THR A 166 -2.90 17.35 7.42
C THR A 166 -4.01 16.69 6.62
N ILE A 167 -4.83 17.46 5.93
CA ILE A 167 -5.82 16.95 4.99
C ILE A 167 -5.24 17.08 3.58
N PHE A 168 -5.23 15.99 2.83
CA PHE A 168 -4.85 15.93 1.43
C PHE A 168 -6.08 15.55 0.61
N GLN A 169 -6.53 16.45 -0.27
CA GLN A 169 -7.64 16.22 -1.18
C GLN A 169 -7.09 16.18 -2.61
N ASN A 170 -7.53 15.21 -3.40
CA ASN A 170 -7.29 15.22 -4.85
C ASN A 170 -8.49 15.84 -5.60
N THR A 171 -8.21 16.47 -6.74
CA THR A 171 -9.19 17.16 -7.60
C THR A 171 -9.73 16.29 -8.75
N GLU A 172 -9.41 14.99 -8.74
CA GLU A 172 -9.82 14.01 -9.75
C GLU A 172 -10.16 12.71 -9.02
N TRP A 173 -11.30 12.08 -9.30
CA TRP A 173 -11.63 10.81 -8.65
C TRP A 173 -10.55 9.76 -8.97
N THR A 174 -9.92 9.21 -7.94
CA THR A 174 -8.78 8.28 -8.06
C THR A 174 -9.00 7.00 -7.26
N HIS A 175 -8.37 5.90 -7.67
CA HIS A 175 -8.35 4.69 -6.86
C HIS A 175 -7.23 4.76 -5.80
N GLN A 176 -7.38 4.02 -4.71
CA GLN A 176 -6.48 4.03 -3.54
C GLN A 176 -4.97 3.98 -3.88
N THR A 177 -4.56 3.22 -4.90
CA THR A 177 -3.17 3.20 -5.39
C THR A 177 -2.72 4.58 -5.89
N GLU A 178 -3.44 5.20 -6.83
CA GLU A 178 -3.07 6.52 -7.38
C GLU A 178 -3.15 7.64 -6.33
N MET A 179 -4.12 7.58 -5.42
CA MET A 179 -4.17 8.48 -4.26
C MET A 179 -2.90 8.34 -3.40
N LEU A 180 -2.53 7.11 -3.04
CA LEU A 180 -1.36 6.85 -2.21
C LEU A 180 -0.05 7.28 -2.91
N HIS A 181 0.07 7.09 -4.23
CA HIS A 181 1.14 7.68 -5.04
C HIS A 181 1.19 9.21 -4.87
N ARG A 182 0.07 9.92 -5.12
CA ARG A 182 0.00 11.39 -5.05
C ARG A 182 0.33 11.93 -3.65
N VAL A 183 -0.12 11.26 -2.58
CA VAL A 183 0.21 11.63 -1.19
C VAL A 183 1.70 11.50 -0.92
N VAL A 184 2.32 10.38 -1.29
CA VAL A 184 3.75 10.15 -1.02
C VAL A 184 4.63 11.07 -1.87
N GLU A 185 4.28 11.29 -3.14
CA GLU A 185 4.96 12.27 -4.00
C GLU A 185 4.89 13.68 -3.41
N PHE A 186 3.71 14.15 -3.00
CA PHE A 186 3.54 15.41 -2.27
C PHE A 186 4.38 15.49 -0.99
N LEU A 187 4.47 14.42 -0.21
CA LEU A 187 5.29 14.37 1.00
C LEU A 187 6.79 14.43 0.70
N VAL A 188 7.26 13.78 -0.37
CA VAL A 188 8.66 13.83 -0.81
C VAL A 188 9.02 15.22 -1.34
N GLU A 189 8.19 15.80 -2.22
CA GLU A 189 8.39 17.15 -2.76
C GLU A 189 8.44 18.22 -1.66
N ARG A 190 7.56 18.11 -0.66
CA ARG A 190 7.51 19.01 0.50
C ARG A 190 8.59 18.74 1.55
N LYS A 191 9.45 17.73 1.36
CA LYS A 191 10.45 17.24 2.33
C LYS A 191 9.85 16.91 3.70
N LYS A 192 8.64 16.35 3.69
CA LYS A 192 7.85 15.91 4.85
C LYS A 192 7.79 14.39 5.00
N MET A 193 8.18 13.63 3.98
CA MET A 193 8.27 12.17 4.05
C MET A 193 9.30 11.75 5.10
N THR A 194 8.89 10.98 6.10
CA THR A 194 9.77 10.43 7.14
C THR A 194 10.29 9.03 6.75
N PRO A 195 11.37 8.51 7.38
CA PRO A 195 11.95 7.21 7.01
C PRO A 195 11.02 6.01 7.23
N LEU A 196 10.08 6.11 8.17
CA LEU A 196 9.06 5.10 8.43
C LEU A 196 7.67 5.69 8.12
N VAL A 197 6.76 4.83 7.66
CA VAL A 197 5.35 5.16 7.44
C VAL A 197 4.44 4.22 8.23
N TYR A 198 3.26 4.72 8.54
CA TYR A 198 2.10 3.92 8.96
C TYR A 198 0.97 4.16 7.96
N LEU A 199 0.25 3.12 7.57
CA LEU A 199 -0.80 3.17 6.56
C LEU A 199 -2.04 2.42 7.04
N ALA A 200 -3.20 3.05 6.87
CA ALA A 200 -4.51 2.49 7.21
C ALA A 200 -5.62 2.98 6.26
N GLN A 201 -6.73 2.25 6.22
CA GLN A 201 -7.99 2.69 5.64
C GLN A 201 -8.83 3.42 6.71
N ASP A 202 -9.73 4.32 6.31
CA ASP A 202 -10.56 5.11 7.24
C ASP A 202 -11.45 4.28 8.18
N ASP A 203 -11.80 3.08 7.75
CA ASP A 203 -12.65 2.09 8.43
C ASP A 203 -11.92 1.12 9.39
N SER A 204 -10.61 1.30 9.57
CA SER A 204 -9.72 0.28 10.14
C SER A 204 -9.03 0.73 11.44
N PRO A 205 -9.77 0.98 12.53
CA PRO A 205 -9.19 1.35 13.81
C PRO A 205 -8.44 0.18 14.47
N VAL A 206 -7.34 0.52 15.12
CA VAL A 206 -6.42 -0.40 15.80
C VAL A 206 -6.69 -0.42 17.31
N PHE A 207 -6.48 -1.57 17.97
CA PHE A 207 -6.75 -1.76 19.41
C PHE A 207 -5.81 -2.79 20.06
N GLY A 208 -5.83 -2.81 21.41
CA GLY A 208 -5.00 -3.69 22.23
C GLY A 208 -3.57 -3.18 22.43
N ASP A 209 -2.78 -3.91 23.20
CA ASP A 209 -1.42 -3.50 23.57
C ASP A 209 -0.40 -3.86 22.47
N ILE A 210 0.09 -2.83 21.79
CA ILE A 210 1.00 -2.97 20.64
C ILE A 210 2.36 -2.38 21.00
N ASP A 211 3.41 -3.20 20.93
CA ASP A 211 4.80 -2.76 21.13
C ASP A 211 5.30 -2.05 19.86
N VAL A 212 4.78 -0.83 19.64
CA VAL A 212 5.24 0.06 18.58
C VAL A 212 6.75 0.35 18.70
N PRO A 213 7.36 0.52 19.88
CA PRO A 213 8.82 0.54 20.00
C PRO A 213 9.51 -0.65 19.35
N LEU A 214 9.10 -1.90 19.60
CA LEU A 214 9.65 -3.10 18.93
C LEU A 214 9.45 -3.06 17.41
N ILE A 215 8.27 -2.67 16.93
CA ILE A 215 7.97 -2.58 15.49
C ILE A 215 8.89 -1.56 14.80
N LEU A 216 9.04 -0.36 15.40
CA LEU A 216 9.91 0.70 14.87
C LEU A 216 11.41 0.35 15.04
N GLU A 217 11.79 -0.44 16.04
CA GLU A 217 13.15 -0.98 16.20
C GLU A 217 13.48 -1.92 15.06
N LYS A 218 12.57 -2.85 14.74
CA LYS A 218 12.74 -3.82 13.66
C LYS A 218 12.79 -3.17 12.29
N LEU A 219 11.86 -2.27 11.96
CA LEU A 219 11.88 -1.52 10.69
C LEU A 219 13.10 -0.57 10.53
N ALA A 220 13.80 -0.22 11.62
CA ALA A 220 14.96 0.68 11.58
C ALA A 220 16.32 -0.02 11.70
N CYS A 221 16.36 -1.29 12.15
CA CYS A 221 17.60 -1.99 12.48
C CYS A 221 17.70 -3.41 11.89
N ASP A 222 16.60 -4.01 11.43
CA ASP A 222 16.57 -5.38 10.92
C ASP A 222 16.35 -5.38 9.39
N PRO A 223 17.37 -5.69 8.57
CA PRO A 223 17.28 -5.62 7.11
C PRO A 223 16.38 -6.72 6.49
N THR A 224 15.73 -7.55 7.31
CA THR A 224 14.71 -8.50 6.88
C THR A 224 13.27 -8.00 7.08
N VAL A 225 13.10 -6.84 7.74
CA VAL A 225 11.79 -6.29 8.13
C VAL A 225 11.55 -4.93 7.45
N ASP A 226 10.96 -4.96 6.25
CA ASP A 226 10.54 -3.75 5.51
C ASP A 226 9.07 -3.34 5.77
N TYR A 227 8.25 -4.27 6.26
CA TYR A 227 6.78 -4.17 6.34
C TYR A 227 6.24 -5.05 7.49
N VAL A 228 5.43 -4.46 8.38
CA VAL A 228 4.81 -5.11 9.55
C VAL A 228 3.33 -4.72 9.63
N ARG A 229 2.41 -5.66 9.38
CA ARG A 229 0.95 -5.44 9.42
C ARG A 229 0.28 -5.99 10.68
N PHE A 230 -0.88 -5.42 10.99
CA PHE A 230 -1.83 -5.97 11.97
C PHE A 230 -2.81 -6.94 11.29
N LEU A 231 -3.67 -7.53 12.11
CA LEU A 231 -4.63 -8.54 11.70
C LEU A 231 -5.93 -8.42 12.49
N TRP A 232 -7.05 -8.68 11.81
CA TRP A 232 -8.40 -8.75 12.38
C TRP A 232 -8.81 -10.18 12.82
N ALA A 233 -7.82 -11.05 13.04
CA ALA A 233 -8.01 -12.44 13.39
C ALA A 233 -6.91 -12.88 14.35
N ASN A 234 -7.24 -13.79 15.26
CA ASN A 234 -6.33 -14.23 16.33
C ASN A 234 -5.11 -15.01 15.82
N ASP A 235 -5.19 -15.65 14.66
CA ASP A 235 -4.35 -16.83 14.38
C ASP A 235 -3.66 -16.88 13.01
N CYS A 236 -2.53 -17.59 13.05
CA CYS A 236 -1.83 -18.20 11.94
C CYS A 236 -1.97 -19.72 12.06
N THR A 237 -3.16 -20.27 11.79
CA THR A 237 -3.34 -21.71 11.80
C THR A 237 -2.58 -22.36 10.64
N GLU A 238 -1.51 -23.08 10.98
CA GLU A 238 -0.85 -24.01 10.06
C GLU A 238 -1.87 -25.09 9.63
N GLY A 239 -2.17 -25.19 8.33
CA GLY A 239 -2.91 -26.32 7.77
C GLY A 239 -4.45 -26.23 7.67
N PHE A 240 -5.08 -25.08 7.93
CA PHE A 240 -6.52 -24.88 7.65
C PHE A 240 -6.75 -24.12 6.33
N ALA A 241 -6.84 -24.87 5.22
CA ALA A 241 -6.86 -24.35 3.84
C ALA A 241 -5.56 -23.57 3.47
N PRO A 242 -5.33 -23.16 2.21
CA PRO A 242 -4.18 -22.29 1.86
C PRO A 242 -4.37 -20.90 2.47
N ASN A 243 -3.94 -20.77 3.72
CA ASN A 243 -4.23 -19.65 4.59
C ASN A 243 -3.53 -18.38 4.10
N TRP A 244 -4.22 -17.23 4.15
CA TRP A 244 -3.67 -15.95 3.66
C TRP A 244 -2.49 -15.43 4.51
N ASN A 245 -2.17 -16.12 5.61
CA ASN A 245 -1.13 -15.80 6.57
C ASN A 245 0.07 -16.77 6.53
N GLU A 246 0.08 -17.78 5.66
CA GLU A 246 1.23 -18.70 5.55
C GLU A 246 2.46 -18.00 4.92
N PRO A 247 3.69 -18.38 5.32
CA PRO A 247 4.05 -19.54 6.15
C PRO A 247 3.99 -19.29 7.67
N CYS A 248 3.83 -18.04 8.12
CA CYS A 248 3.82 -17.63 9.53
C CYS A 248 5.00 -18.12 10.40
N GLU A 249 6.16 -18.31 9.75
CA GLU A 249 7.43 -18.60 10.40
C GLU A 249 7.79 -17.45 11.36
N ARG A 250 8.00 -17.77 12.63
CA ARG A 250 8.36 -16.80 13.69
C ARG A 250 9.72 -16.16 13.39
N HIS A 251 9.85 -14.87 13.67
CA HIS A 251 11.13 -14.17 13.57
C HIS A 251 12.16 -14.78 14.53
N GLU A 252 13.44 -14.78 14.16
CA GLU A 252 14.51 -15.34 15.01
C GLU A 252 14.69 -14.60 16.34
N ALA A 253 14.67 -13.26 16.29
CA ALA A 253 14.92 -12.36 17.42
C ALA A 253 13.66 -11.87 18.17
N THR A 254 12.45 -12.32 17.81
CA THR A 254 11.22 -12.01 18.56
C THR A 254 10.09 -12.99 18.23
N ASP A 255 9.25 -13.29 19.21
CA ASP A 255 8.02 -14.08 19.10
C ASP A 255 6.77 -13.27 18.73
N ARG A 256 6.88 -11.93 18.64
CA ARG A 256 5.79 -11.04 18.22
C ARG A 256 5.80 -10.65 16.74
N LEU A 257 6.72 -11.20 15.94
CA LEU A 257 6.72 -11.05 14.48
C LEU A 257 6.70 -12.41 13.78
N HIS A 258 5.84 -12.55 12.78
CA HIS A 258 5.72 -13.76 11.97
C HIS A 258 5.67 -13.47 10.47
N SER A 259 6.47 -14.17 9.67
CA SER A 259 6.61 -13.85 8.25
C SER A 259 5.48 -14.43 7.39
N VAL A 260 4.99 -13.64 6.43
CA VAL A 260 3.85 -13.97 5.57
C VAL A 260 4.19 -13.80 4.09
N SER A 261 3.61 -14.64 3.25
CA SER A 261 3.72 -14.59 1.79
C SER A 261 2.86 -13.50 1.13
N ARG A 262 2.01 -12.80 1.90
CA ARG A 262 1.03 -11.82 1.39
C ARG A 262 1.01 -10.54 2.22
N MET A 263 1.07 -9.41 1.52
CA MET A 263 0.81 -8.07 2.05
C MET A 263 -0.67 -7.70 1.89
N SER A 264 -1.08 -6.63 2.57
CA SER A 264 -2.46 -6.12 2.52
C SER A 264 -2.53 -4.60 2.72
N ASP A 265 -3.64 -4.06 2.23
CA ASP A 265 -4.25 -2.74 2.45
C ASP A 265 -4.59 -2.44 3.93
N ARG A 266 -4.61 -3.47 4.78
CA ARG A 266 -4.89 -3.33 6.21
C ARG A 266 -3.79 -2.54 6.96
N PRO A 267 -4.14 -1.82 8.05
CA PRO A 267 -3.24 -1.25 9.05
C PRO A 267 -1.87 -1.89 9.19
N HIS A 268 -0.82 -1.14 8.85
CA HIS A 268 0.56 -1.61 8.91
C HIS A 268 1.57 -0.47 9.03
N PHE A 269 2.77 -0.81 9.50
CA PHE A 269 3.97 0.02 9.38
C PHE A 269 4.87 -0.50 8.25
N ALA A 270 5.61 0.39 7.60
CA ALA A 270 6.62 0.03 6.61
C ALA A 270 7.77 1.05 6.58
N THR A 271 8.88 0.70 5.92
CA THR A 271 9.90 1.69 5.55
C THR A 271 9.40 2.57 4.40
N ALA A 272 9.88 3.81 4.31
CA ALA A 272 9.62 4.65 3.13
C ALA A 272 10.26 4.06 1.86
N HIS A 273 11.37 3.34 2.00
CA HIS A 273 12.05 2.63 0.90
C HIS A 273 11.18 1.53 0.29
N PHE A 274 10.49 0.72 1.10
CA PHE A 274 9.52 -0.28 0.65
C PHE A 274 8.51 0.35 -0.33
N TYR A 275 7.92 1.49 0.02
CA TYR A 275 6.97 2.17 -0.86
C TYR A 275 7.61 2.81 -2.09
N LEU A 276 8.62 3.66 -1.89
CA LEU A 276 9.24 4.45 -2.97
C LEU A 276 9.95 3.59 -4.02
N ASP A 277 10.57 2.48 -3.58
CA ASP A 277 11.50 1.71 -4.41
C ASP A 277 11.04 0.29 -4.74
N GLN A 278 10.16 -0.30 -3.92
CA GLN A 278 9.64 -1.66 -4.16
C GLN A 278 8.20 -1.65 -4.67
N ILE A 279 7.31 -0.85 -4.06
CA ILE A 279 5.89 -0.76 -4.46
C ILE A 279 5.68 0.13 -5.70
N PHE A 280 5.90 1.45 -5.59
CA PHE A 280 5.51 2.41 -6.63
C PHE A 280 6.31 2.31 -7.94
N ARG A 281 7.45 1.60 -7.92
CA ARG A 281 8.20 1.26 -9.15
C ARG A 281 7.63 0.05 -9.90
N ARG A 282 6.70 -0.71 -9.31
CA ARG A 282 6.16 -1.98 -9.84
C ARG A 282 4.63 -1.96 -9.97
N ALA A 283 3.92 -1.38 -9.01
CA ALA A 283 2.49 -1.13 -9.10
C ALA A 283 2.26 0.05 -10.07
N PRO A 284 1.52 -0.15 -11.18
CA PRO A 284 1.13 0.97 -12.02
C PRO A 284 0.05 1.80 -11.31
N ARG A 285 0.12 3.12 -11.43
CA ARG A 285 -0.88 4.08 -10.88
C ARG A 285 -2.34 3.69 -11.16
N SER A 286 -2.61 3.10 -12.33
CA SER A 286 -3.94 2.65 -12.74
C SER A 286 -4.42 1.34 -12.09
N TYR A 287 -3.64 0.74 -11.18
CA TYR A 287 -4.04 -0.47 -10.48
C TYR A 287 -5.20 -0.21 -9.51
N ARG A 288 -6.12 -1.18 -9.42
CA ARG A 288 -7.28 -1.14 -8.51
C ARG A 288 -7.08 -2.17 -7.41
N GLY A 289 -7.06 -1.69 -6.17
CA GLY A 289 -6.73 -2.46 -4.96
C GLY A 289 -5.43 -1.99 -4.31
N ALA A 290 -5.01 -2.74 -3.30
CA ALA A 290 -3.79 -2.52 -2.51
C ALA A 290 -2.52 -2.75 -3.35
N PRO A 291 -1.68 -1.72 -3.62
CA PRO A 291 -0.56 -1.84 -4.57
C PRO A 291 0.50 -2.85 -4.14
N GLU A 292 0.58 -3.17 -2.85
CA GLU A 292 1.44 -4.21 -2.25
C GLU A 292 1.11 -5.59 -2.82
N ARG A 293 -0.19 -5.87 -3.06
CA ARG A 293 -0.66 -7.13 -3.67
C ARG A 293 -0.25 -7.26 -5.15
N LYS A 294 0.19 -6.18 -5.81
CA LYS A 294 0.52 -6.16 -7.25
C LYS A 294 2.00 -6.37 -7.55
N CYS A 295 2.85 -6.46 -6.53
CA CYS A 295 4.31 -6.41 -6.67
C CYS A 295 4.96 -7.82 -6.54
N PRO A 296 5.04 -8.64 -7.61
CA PRO A 296 5.69 -9.94 -7.52
C PRO A 296 7.17 -9.80 -7.16
N GLY A 297 7.68 -10.78 -6.40
CA GLY A 297 9.09 -10.87 -6.04
C GLY A 297 9.54 -9.94 -4.91
N ILE A 298 8.62 -9.30 -4.15
CA ILE A 298 8.94 -8.88 -2.78
C ILE A 298 8.68 -10.09 -1.89
N GLN A 299 9.70 -10.55 -1.15
CA GLN A 299 9.78 -11.96 -0.78
C GLN A 299 8.93 -12.36 0.43
N ARG A 300 8.83 -11.49 1.45
CA ARG A 300 8.07 -11.71 2.68
C ARG A 300 7.59 -10.36 3.24
N GLY A 301 6.42 -10.34 3.88
CA GLY A 301 6.03 -9.31 4.85
C GLY A 301 5.98 -9.91 6.26
N TRP A 302 5.66 -9.11 7.28
CA TRP A 302 5.49 -9.60 8.65
C TRP A 302 4.11 -9.27 9.23
N LEU A 303 3.56 -10.18 10.04
CA LEU A 303 2.45 -9.95 10.97
C LEU A 303 3.02 -9.56 12.35
N TYR A 304 2.38 -8.61 13.04
CA TYR A 304 2.62 -8.36 14.47
C TYR A 304 1.57 -9.04 15.34
N GLY A 305 2.04 -9.59 16.47
CA GLY A 305 1.23 -10.19 17.54
C GLY A 305 1.80 -11.54 17.99
N GLU A 306 1.46 -11.96 19.20
CA GLU A 306 1.74 -13.32 19.66
C GLU A 306 0.77 -14.33 19.00
N ARG A 307 1.16 -15.60 18.86
CA ARG A 307 0.26 -16.63 18.34
C ARG A 307 -1.01 -16.73 19.17
N HIS A 308 -2.15 -16.87 18.49
CA HIS A 308 -3.52 -16.81 19.05
C HIS A 308 -3.95 -15.45 19.62
N HIS A 309 -3.10 -14.42 19.55
CA HIS A 309 -3.34 -13.07 20.06
C HIS A 309 -3.05 -11.96 19.02
N MET A 310 -3.05 -12.29 17.72
CA MET A 310 -2.73 -11.33 16.64
C MET A 310 -3.86 -10.33 16.31
N LEU A 311 -5.00 -10.41 17.01
CA LEU A 311 -6.17 -9.57 16.81
C LEU A 311 -5.93 -8.16 17.38
N HIS A 312 -5.40 -7.29 16.53
CA HIS A 312 -5.05 -5.90 16.84
C HIS A 312 -5.88 -4.86 16.07
N GLU A 313 -6.82 -5.32 15.24
CA GLU A 313 -7.45 -4.47 14.24
C GLU A 313 -8.94 -4.83 14.05
N ARG A 314 -9.79 -3.83 13.86
CA ARG A 314 -11.21 -4.03 13.57
C ARG A 314 -11.55 -3.57 12.16
N ASN A 315 -12.26 -4.41 11.41
CA ASN A 315 -13.08 -3.95 10.31
C ASN A 315 -14.36 -3.32 10.88
N ALA A 316 -14.51 -1.99 10.78
CA ALA A 316 -15.60 -1.28 11.46
C ALA A 316 -16.77 -0.86 10.55
N LEU A 317 -16.64 -1.05 9.23
CA LEU A 317 -17.71 -0.85 8.23
C LEU A 317 -17.91 -2.14 7.42
N GLU A 318 -19.10 -2.33 6.85
CA GLU A 318 -19.38 -3.51 6.03
C GLU A 318 -18.82 -3.31 4.61
N ASN A 319 -18.64 -4.39 3.85
CA ASN A 319 -18.22 -4.35 2.44
C ASN A 319 -16.89 -3.60 2.14
N SER A 320 -16.02 -3.38 3.13
CA SER A 320 -14.68 -2.81 2.94
C SER A 320 -13.72 -3.73 2.18
N TYR A 321 -14.02 -5.02 2.15
CA TYR A 321 -13.48 -5.91 1.14
C TYR A 321 -13.99 -5.47 -0.23
N ASN A 322 -13.07 -5.12 -1.14
CA ASN A 322 -13.39 -4.93 -2.56
C ASN A 322 -13.71 -6.28 -3.25
N GLU A 323 -14.71 -7.01 -2.75
CA GLU A 323 -15.44 -7.97 -3.55
C GLU A 323 -16.39 -7.19 -4.45
N LEU A 324 -16.12 -7.20 -5.76
CA LEU A 324 -17.01 -6.61 -6.76
C LEU A 324 -18.42 -7.22 -6.60
N PRO A 325 -19.49 -6.42 -6.60
CA PRO A 325 -20.86 -6.93 -6.44
C PRO A 325 -21.15 -7.92 -7.57
N GLY A 326 -21.32 -9.20 -7.21
CA GLY A 326 -21.39 -10.30 -8.18
C GLY A 326 -20.84 -11.66 -7.73
N LYS A 327 -20.39 -11.82 -6.47
CA LYS A 327 -20.02 -13.14 -5.90
C LYS A 327 -20.64 -13.42 -4.54
N HIS A 328 -21.97 -13.39 -4.47
CA HIS A 328 -22.65 -14.31 -3.56
C HIS A 328 -22.21 -15.74 -3.91
N ARG A 329 -21.62 -16.45 -2.95
CA ARG A 329 -21.55 -17.90 -2.97
C ARG A 329 -22.79 -18.46 -2.30
N GLU A 330 -23.27 -19.55 -2.88
CA GLU A 330 -24.36 -20.40 -2.37
C GLU A 330 -23.95 -21.14 -1.08
#